data_AF-A0A3Q3EPP5-F1
#
_entry.id   AF-A0A3Q3EPP5-F1
#
_cell.length_a   1.000
_cell.length_b   1.000
_cell.length_c   1.000
_cell.angle_alpha   90.00
_cell.angle_beta   90.00
_cell.angle_gamma   90.00
#
_symmetry.space_group_name_H-M   'P 1'
#
loop_
_entity.id
_entity.type
_entity.pdbx_description
1 polymer ?
#
loop_
_entity_poly.entity_id
_entity_poly.type
_entity_poly.pdbx_seq_one_letter_code
_entity_poly.pdbx_strand_id
1 'polypeptide(L)'
;FIALVLVLLLFLHYCYCCSLLFIRSFSLKKKSSLFLRSGLSFASKVKDMQTFFGLNATGALDSDTLEVMRSPRCGVPDVEDYSHTQGTRWNKNVLTYRYTRDLPRSAVDSLIQSAFNVWARASGLTFVRLRTNSADIMVEFATNAHGDFYPFDGPRGTLAHAFGPGLGAGGDTHFDDDERWTAGEKTGFNLFVVAAHEFGHALGLKHSRNPASVMYPTYKMSRPSNLLSREDVANINALYSKPFLSDRCAPDLTFDAVTTLGRATFFFRDRYLWIKHNEQSDIKEGPISNFMPKIKTSIDAAFWIPRRSAAYLIHGGTLENLLQSEDEHDAATLSVGFFPRLSPPAHRLSSVPSPQTLCQSWHDSAMTLWHDFL
;
A
#
# COMPACT_ATOMS: atom_id res chain seq x y z
N PHE A 1 -31.20 29.36 33.29
CA PHE A 1 -31.80 28.25 32.51
C PHE A 1 -31.55 28.43 31.01
N ILE A 2 -32.02 29.51 30.37
CA ILE A 2 -31.83 29.79 28.92
C ILE A 2 -30.34 29.83 28.51
N ALA A 3 -29.47 30.47 29.30
CA ALA A 3 -28.03 30.50 29.04
C ALA A 3 -27.37 29.10 29.12
N LEU A 4 -27.87 28.23 30.01
CA LEU A 4 -27.36 26.87 30.17
C LEU A 4 -27.78 25.98 28.99
N VAL A 5 -29.00 26.17 28.48
CA VAL A 5 -29.50 25.51 27.27
C VAL A 5 -28.77 26.00 26.02
N LEU A 6 -28.48 27.29 25.91
CA LEU A 6 -27.67 27.86 24.81
C LEU A 6 -26.23 27.32 24.81
N VAL A 7 -25.59 27.25 25.98
CA VAL A 7 -24.25 26.65 26.11
C VAL A 7 -24.28 25.17 25.73
N LEU A 8 -25.30 24.42 26.17
CA LEU A 8 -25.45 23.00 25.81
C LEU A 8 -25.68 22.82 24.30
N LEU A 9 -26.51 23.65 23.70
CA LEU A 9 -26.79 23.62 22.25
C LEU A 9 -25.56 23.99 21.43
N LEU A 10 -24.79 25.00 21.84
CA LEU A 10 -23.52 25.37 21.20
C LEU A 10 -22.48 24.25 21.33
N PHE A 11 -22.42 23.58 22.49
CA PHE A 11 -21.53 22.45 22.72
C PHE A 11 -21.92 21.24 21.86
N LEU A 12 -23.21 20.94 21.75
CA LEU A 12 -23.74 19.89 20.87
C LEU A 12 -23.49 20.22 19.40
N HIS A 13 -23.66 21.48 18.98
CA HIS A 13 -23.39 21.92 17.62
C HIS A 13 -21.91 21.82 17.27
N TYR A 14 -21.03 22.25 18.18
CA TYR A 14 -19.58 22.15 18.03
C TYR A 14 -19.15 20.69 17.93
N CYS A 15 -19.64 19.82 18.82
CA CYS A 15 -19.33 18.39 18.82
C CYS A 15 -19.82 17.69 17.54
N TYR A 16 -21.00 18.07 17.03
CA TYR A 16 -21.53 17.57 15.76
C TYR A 16 -20.70 18.04 14.56
N CYS A 17 -20.28 19.31 14.55
CA CYS A 17 -19.43 19.87 13.49
C CYS A 17 -18.04 19.22 13.44
N CYS A 18 -17.39 19.01 14.60
CA CYS A 18 -16.13 18.27 14.69
C CYS A 18 -16.27 16.82 14.20
N SER A 19 -17.37 16.14 14.56
CA SER A 19 -17.63 14.77 14.11
C SER A 19 -17.84 14.68 12.58
N LEU A 20 -18.48 15.69 11.99
CA LEU A 20 -18.65 15.81 10.54
C LEU A 20 -17.33 16.09 9.81
N LEU A 21 -16.47 16.95 10.36
CA LEU A 21 -15.14 17.23 9.82
C LEU A 21 -14.26 15.98 9.87
N PHE A 22 -14.27 15.24 10.98
CA PHE A 22 -13.56 13.98 11.10
C PHE A 22 -14.01 12.97 10.06
N ILE A 23 -15.32 12.78 9.88
CA ILE A 23 -15.85 11.80 8.90
C ILE A 23 -15.56 12.22 7.45
N ARG A 24 -15.45 13.54 7.19
CA ARG A 24 -14.97 14.05 5.89
C ARG A 24 -13.48 13.77 5.67
N SER A 25 -12.65 13.96 6.69
CA SER A 25 -11.22 13.60 6.63
C SER A 25 -11.02 12.08 6.51
N PHE A 26 -11.85 11.28 7.20
CA PHE A 26 -11.86 9.83 7.14
C PHE A 26 -12.08 9.29 5.70
N SER A 27 -12.90 9.98 4.89
CA SER A 27 -13.24 9.54 3.52
C SER A 27 -13.34 10.72 2.57
N LEU A 28 -12.29 10.95 1.76
CA LEU A 28 -12.33 11.90 0.65
C LEU A 28 -13.01 11.26 -0.57
N LYS A 29 -14.34 11.34 -0.65
CA LYS A 29 -15.02 11.22 -1.95
C LYS A 29 -15.03 12.57 -2.65
N LYS A 30 -14.34 12.68 -3.79
CA LYS A 30 -14.42 13.85 -4.67
C LYS A 30 -15.89 14.03 -5.08
N LYS A 31 -16.45 15.22 -4.86
CA LYS A 31 -17.68 15.63 -5.54
C LYS A 31 -17.34 15.88 -7.01
N SER A 32 -17.39 14.84 -7.86
CA SER A 32 -17.60 15.07 -9.29
C SER A 32 -19.08 15.39 -9.50
N SER A 33 -19.33 16.57 -10.04
CA SER A 33 -20.67 17.05 -10.41
C SER A 33 -21.36 16.07 -11.37
N LEU A 34 -22.67 15.90 -11.14
CA LEU A 34 -23.67 15.39 -12.09
C LEU A 34 -23.62 13.88 -12.41
N PHE A 35 -23.87 13.02 -11.41
CA PHE A 35 -24.94 11.99 -11.46
C PHE A 35 -24.98 11.19 -10.13
N LEU A 36 -26.19 10.84 -9.69
CA LEU A 36 -26.58 10.03 -8.52
C LEU A 36 -26.42 10.64 -7.11
N ARG A 37 -27.51 11.32 -6.71
CA ARG A 37 -27.95 11.47 -5.31
C ARG A 37 -28.34 10.11 -4.70
N SER A 38 -27.37 9.31 -4.27
CA SER A 38 -27.57 8.33 -3.20
C SER A 38 -26.38 8.39 -2.24
N GLY A 39 -26.34 9.46 -1.44
CA GLY A 39 -25.32 9.61 -0.41
C GLY A 39 -25.39 8.44 0.56
N LEU A 40 -24.28 7.72 0.72
CA LEU A 40 -24.09 6.81 1.86
C LEU A 40 -24.44 7.59 3.13
N SER A 41 -25.32 7.02 3.97
CA SER A 41 -25.79 7.72 5.17
C SER A 41 -24.61 8.02 6.10
N PHE A 42 -24.66 9.13 6.82
CA PHE A 42 -23.67 9.49 7.85
C PHE A 42 -23.36 8.30 8.78
N ALA A 43 -24.41 7.59 9.22
CA ALA A 43 -24.29 6.39 10.03
C ALA A 43 -23.48 5.27 9.35
N SER A 44 -23.58 5.10 8.02
CA SER A 44 -22.75 4.15 7.27
C SER A 44 -21.27 4.50 7.37
N LYS A 45 -20.92 5.79 7.26
CA LYS A 45 -19.52 6.23 7.37
C LYS A 45 -18.99 6.12 8.80
N VAL A 46 -19.84 6.35 9.79
CA VAL A 46 -19.51 6.05 11.20
C VAL A 46 -19.22 4.56 11.38
N LYS A 47 -20.00 3.66 10.76
CA LYS A 47 -19.73 2.21 10.82
C LYS A 47 -18.40 1.82 10.18
N ASP A 48 -18.08 2.40 9.03
CA ASP A 48 -16.78 2.16 8.36
C ASP A 48 -15.62 2.59 9.27
N MET A 49 -15.75 3.76 9.90
CA MET A 49 -14.79 4.28 10.87
C MET A 49 -14.67 3.39 12.10
N GLN A 50 -15.80 3.04 12.73
CA GLN A 50 -15.82 2.12 13.87
C GLN A 50 -15.14 0.80 13.53
N THR A 51 -15.43 0.22 12.36
CA THR A 51 -14.80 -1.01 11.88
C THR A 51 -13.30 -0.86 11.69
N PHE A 52 -12.83 0.28 11.15
CA PHE A 52 -11.41 0.55 10.97
C PHE A 52 -10.67 0.57 12.32
N PHE A 53 -11.25 1.22 13.32
CA PHE A 53 -10.68 1.37 14.66
C PHE A 53 -10.94 0.18 15.58
N GLY A 54 -11.65 -0.86 15.12
CA GLY A 54 -11.98 -2.05 15.91
C GLY A 54 -13.07 -1.83 16.96
N LEU A 55 -13.88 -0.79 16.80
CA LEU A 55 -15.04 -0.50 17.63
C LEU A 55 -16.29 -1.27 17.15
N ASN A 56 -17.33 -1.30 17.99
CA ASN A 56 -18.63 -1.85 17.59
C ASN A 56 -19.26 -0.97 16.49
N ALA A 57 -19.53 -1.56 15.32
CA ALA A 57 -20.08 -0.86 14.15
C ALA A 57 -21.58 -0.53 14.27
N THR A 58 -21.94 0.29 15.26
CA THR A 58 -23.31 0.71 15.56
C THR A 58 -23.80 1.79 14.59
N GLY A 59 -22.90 2.62 14.07
CA GLY A 59 -23.22 3.83 13.31
C GLY A 59 -23.64 5.01 14.19
N ALA A 60 -23.56 4.86 15.52
CA ALA A 60 -23.83 5.89 16.51
C ALA A 60 -22.52 6.48 17.06
N LEU A 61 -22.54 7.74 17.49
CA LEU A 61 -21.42 8.39 18.14
C LEU A 61 -21.42 8.09 19.65
N ASP A 62 -21.11 6.85 20.01
CA ASP A 62 -20.94 6.45 21.42
C ASP A 62 -19.64 7.04 22.03
N SER A 63 -19.45 6.83 23.34
CA SER A 63 -18.31 7.38 24.09
C SER A 63 -16.98 7.02 23.46
N ASP A 64 -16.83 5.76 23.07
CA ASP A 64 -15.58 5.20 22.56
C ASP A 64 -15.30 5.73 21.15
N THR A 65 -16.35 5.86 20.33
CA THR A 65 -16.26 6.50 19.00
C THR A 65 -15.82 7.96 19.12
N LEU A 66 -16.40 8.72 20.04
CA LEU A 66 -16.05 10.13 20.25
C LEU A 66 -14.64 10.31 20.82
N GLU A 67 -14.18 9.38 21.66
CA GLU A 67 -12.80 9.38 22.18
C GLU A 67 -11.78 9.22 21.04
N VAL A 68 -12.01 8.28 20.14
CA VAL A 68 -11.16 8.10 18.95
C VAL A 68 -11.22 9.32 18.04
N MET A 69 -12.41 9.87 17.77
CA MET A 69 -12.55 11.06 16.89
C MET A 69 -11.87 12.32 17.43
N ARG A 70 -11.70 12.43 18.75
CA ARG A 70 -11.03 13.57 19.41
C ARG A 70 -9.53 13.37 19.58
N SER A 71 -9.02 12.18 19.28
CA SER A 71 -7.60 11.87 19.44
C SER A 71 -6.79 12.56 18.34
N PRO A 72 -5.69 13.26 18.69
CA PRO A 72 -4.78 13.83 17.70
C PRO A 72 -4.30 12.75 16.73
N ARG A 73 -4.20 13.08 15.43
CA ARG A 73 -3.97 12.07 14.39
C ARG A 73 -3.26 12.63 13.15
N CYS A 74 -2.86 11.72 12.26
CA CYS A 74 -2.46 12.06 10.90
C CYS A 74 -3.66 12.55 10.08
N GLY A 75 -3.41 13.54 9.21
CA GLY A 75 -4.39 14.16 8.31
C GLY A 75 -4.71 13.36 7.06
N VAL A 76 -3.98 12.28 6.79
CA VAL A 76 -4.22 11.37 5.66
C VAL A 76 -5.53 10.58 5.89
N PRO A 77 -6.40 10.40 4.87
CA PRO A 77 -7.62 9.59 5.00
C PRO A 77 -7.37 8.11 5.32
N ASP A 78 -8.25 7.50 6.11
CA ASP A 78 -8.13 6.08 6.55
C ASP A 78 -8.60 5.06 5.52
N VAL A 79 -9.52 5.44 4.63
CA VAL A 79 -10.06 4.58 3.58
C VAL A 79 -9.88 5.22 2.21
N GLU A 80 -9.34 4.47 1.26
CA GLU A 80 -8.97 4.98 -0.05
C GLU A 80 -10.16 5.36 -0.94
N ASP A 81 -10.06 6.57 -1.49
CA ASP A 81 -10.27 6.90 -2.92
C ASP A 81 -9.19 7.92 -3.39
N TYR A 82 -8.10 8.10 -2.62
CA TYR A 82 -7.16 9.22 -2.74
C TYR A 82 -5.78 8.86 -3.32
N SER A 83 -5.68 7.85 -4.19
CA SER A 83 -4.48 7.68 -5.02
C SER A 83 -4.76 8.27 -6.40
N HIS A 84 -4.68 9.59 -6.50
CA HIS A 84 -4.56 10.25 -7.78
C HIS A 84 -3.21 9.84 -8.40
N THR A 85 -3.21 8.81 -9.24
CA THR A 85 -2.30 8.65 -10.40
C THR A 85 -0.77 8.66 -10.14
N GLN A 86 -0.29 8.54 -8.90
CA GLN A 86 1.14 8.49 -8.59
C GLN A 86 1.48 7.29 -7.71
N GLY A 87 2.64 6.69 -7.98
CA GLY A 87 2.95 5.28 -7.73
C GLY A 87 2.78 4.81 -6.28
N THR A 88 2.52 3.52 -6.12
CA THR A 88 2.44 2.85 -4.80
C THR A 88 3.79 2.72 -4.09
N ARG A 89 4.89 3.12 -4.75
CA ARG A 89 6.27 3.11 -4.26
C ARG A 89 7.16 4.02 -5.11
N TRP A 90 8.33 4.35 -4.60
CA TRP A 90 9.41 4.94 -5.40
C TRP A 90 10.04 3.90 -6.36
N ASN A 91 10.42 4.35 -7.55
CA ASN A 91 11.12 3.54 -8.56
C ASN A 91 12.66 3.58 -8.39
N LYS A 92 13.13 3.94 -7.20
CA LYS A 92 14.55 4.03 -6.85
C LYS A 92 14.74 3.77 -5.37
N ASN A 93 15.95 3.36 -5.00
CA ASN A 93 16.29 3.04 -3.61
C ASN A 93 17.08 4.14 -2.90
N VAL A 94 17.65 5.08 -3.65
CA VAL A 94 18.28 6.28 -3.09
C VAL A 94 17.30 7.42 -3.18
N LEU A 95 16.73 7.79 -2.05
CA LEU A 95 15.78 8.89 -1.92
C LEU A 95 16.48 10.09 -1.32
N THR A 96 16.20 11.26 -1.86
CA THR A 96 16.71 12.53 -1.35
C THR A 96 15.66 13.21 -0.52
N TYR A 97 16.06 13.85 0.57
CA TYR A 97 15.14 14.65 1.38
C TYR A 97 15.73 16.01 1.72
N ARG A 98 14.85 16.98 1.96
CA ARG A 98 15.22 18.33 2.37
C ARG A 98 14.15 18.87 3.31
N TYR A 99 14.53 19.75 4.23
CA TYR A 99 13.60 20.55 5.00
C TYR A 99 13.98 22.03 4.99
N THR A 100 12.99 22.89 5.23
CA THR A 100 13.14 24.34 5.30
C THR A 100 13.76 24.80 6.62
N ARG A 101 14.23 26.05 6.67
CA ARG A 101 15.13 26.58 7.71
C ARG A 101 14.41 27.20 8.91
N ASP A 102 13.10 27.07 8.99
CA ASP A 102 12.28 27.86 9.91
C ASP A 102 12.35 27.37 11.36
N LEU A 103 13.02 26.23 11.62
CA LEU A 103 13.22 25.66 12.95
C LEU A 103 14.69 25.72 13.45
N PRO A 104 14.91 25.79 14.79
CA PRO A 104 16.24 25.69 15.39
C PRO A 104 16.98 24.37 15.08
N ARG A 105 18.23 24.49 14.64
CA ARG A 105 18.99 23.55 13.77
C ARG A 105 19.62 22.28 14.36
N SER A 106 19.41 21.86 15.61
CA SER A 106 20.10 20.66 16.12
C SER A 106 19.17 19.53 16.56
N ALA A 107 18.05 19.85 17.22
CA ALA A 107 17.09 18.83 17.62
C ALA A 107 16.30 18.28 16.43
N VAL A 108 15.76 19.14 15.57
CA VAL A 108 14.99 18.75 14.38
C VAL A 108 15.85 17.93 13.41
N ASP A 109 17.09 18.37 13.17
CA ASP A 109 18.07 17.66 12.33
C ASP A 109 18.21 16.18 12.74
N SER A 110 18.40 15.94 14.04
CA SER A 110 18.59 14.59 14.57
C SER A 110 17.32 13.74 14.54
N LEU A 111 16.15 14.34 14.81
CA LEU A 111 14.87 13.62 14.90
C LEU A 111 14.37 13.21 13.50
N ILE A 112 14.42 14.12 12.53
CA ILE A 112 14.05 13.84 11.13
C ILE A 112 14.97 12.78 10.54
N GLN A 113 16.29 12.91 10.73
CA GLN A 113 17.24 11.90 10.27
C GLN A 113 16.99 10.54 10.94
N SER A 114 16.69 10.52 12.25
CA SER A 114 16.37 9.30 12.97
C SER A 114 15.09 8.64 12.43
N ALA A 115 14.07 9.43 12.09
CA ALA A 115 12.83 8.92 11.51
C ALA A 115 13.06 8.27 10.14
N PHE A 116 13.87 8.85 9.25
CA PHE A 116 14.28 8.18 8.01
C PHE A 116 15.09 6.90 8.28
N ASN A 117 15.98 6.91 9.27
CA ASN A 117 16.79 5.75 9.62
C ASN A 117 15.94 4.56 10.12
N VAL A 118 14.78 4.81 10.72
CA VAL A 118 13.83 3.74 11.10
C VAL A 118 13.43 2.93 9.86
N TRP A 119 13.08 3.61 8.77
CA TRP A 119 12.71 2.95 7.51
C TRP A 119 13.92 2.40 6.76
N ALA A 120 15.06 3.09 6.75
CA ALA A 120 16.30 2.62 6.11
C ALA A 120 16.79 1.28 6.69
N ARG A 121 16.59 1.05 7.99
CA ARG A 121 16.93 -0.23 8.64
C ARG A 121 15.98 -1.36 8.27
N ALA A 122 14.74 -1.02 7.93
CA ALA A 122 13.68 -1.98 7.64
C ALA A 122 13.44 -2.21 6.14
N SER A 123 14.04 -1.40 5.27
CA SER A 123 13.84 -1.42 3.82
C SER A 123 15.20 -1.20 3.14
N GLY A 124 15.43 -1.74 1.94
CA GLY A 124 16.70 -1.54 1.22
C GLY A 124 16.93 -0.10 0.70
N LEU A 125 16.29 0.89 1.34
CA LEU A 125 16.32 2.30 0.98
C LEU A 125 17.47 3.03 1.68
N THR A 126 18.03 4.00 0.98
CA THR A 126 19.03 4.95 1.48
C THR A 126 18.48 6.36 1.35
N PHE A 127 18.59 7.15 2.43
CA PHE A 127 18.11 8.53 2.44
C PHE A 127 19.28 9.50 2.47
N VAL A 128 19.30 10.46 1.54
CA VAL A 128 20.37 11.45 1.39
C VAL A 128 19.81 12.85 1.58
N ARG A 129 20.32 13.58 2.57
CA ARG A 129 19.89 14.96 2.81
C ARG A 129 20.50 15.91 1.79
N LEU A 130 19.66 16.70 1.11
CA LEU A 130 20.08 17.82 0.28
C LEU A 130 19.97 19.16 1.02
N ARG A 131 20.79 20.14 0.63
CA ARG A 131 20.83 21.48 1.26
C ARG A 131 20.28 22.61 0.40
N THR A 132 20.32 22.48 -0.93
CA THR A 132 20.04 23.59 -1.86
C THR A 132 19.06 23.25 -2.98
N ASN A 133 18.98 21.98 -3.38
CA ASN A 133 18.15 21.53 -4.50
C ASN A 133 16.78 21.03 -4.03
N SER A 134 15.86 20.85 -4.97
CA SER A 134 14.64 20.07 -4.74
C SER A 134 15.03 18.63 -4.42
N ALA A 135 14.30 18.02 -3.49
CA ALA A 135 14.50 16.64 -3.09
C ALA A 135 13.27 15.80 -3.50
N ASP A 136 13.34 14.48 -3.30
CA ASP A 136 12.20 13.59 -3.50
C ASP A 136 11.15 13.74 -2.40
N ILE A 137 11.59 14.13 -1.21
CA ILE A 137 10.74 14.37 -0.05
C ILE A 137 11.10 15.73 0.52
N MET A 138 10.24 16.72 0.32
CA MET A 138 10.32 18.01 0.98
C MET A 138 9.58 17.93 2.32
N VAL A 139 10.23 18.40 3.38
CA VAL A 139 9.71 18.39 4.74
C VAL A 139 9.51 19.82 5.20
N GLU A 140 8.28 20.21 5.47
CA GLU A 140 7.90 21.59 5.78
C GLU A 140 7.06 21.65 7.06
N PHE A 141 7.23 22.74 7.81
CA PHE A 141 6.38 23.08 8.95
C PHE A 141 5.54 24.26 8.53
N ALA A 142 4.23 24.14 8.65
CA ALA A 142 3.32 25.17 8.21
C ALA A 142 2.07 25.21 9.07
N THR A 143 1.38 26.34 9.08
CA THR A 143 0.14 26.52 9.84
C THR A 143 -1.04 26.66 8.88
N ASN A 144 -2.23 26.18 9.26
CA ASN A 144 -3.48 26.43 8.54
C ASN A 144 -3.35 26.13 7.03
N ALA A 145 -3.81 27.03 6.14
CA ALA A 145 -3.66 26.87 4.69
C ALA A 145 -2.21 27.16 4.25
N HIS A 146 -1.55 26.16 3.66
CA HIS A 146 -0.11 26.18 3.41
C HIS A 146 0.30 25.77 1.98
N GLY A 147 -0.54 26.11 0.99
CA GLY A 147 -0.18 25.97 -0.43
C GLY A 147 -0.59 24.65 -1.08
N ASP A 148 -1.16 23.72 -0.30
CA ASP A 148 -1.87 22.55 -0.81
C ASP A 148 -3.39 22.65 -0.55
N PHE A 149 -4.14 21.60 -0.89
CA PHE A 149 -5.60 21.53 -0.68
C PHE A 149 -6.00 21.03 0.71
N TYR A 150 -5.06 20.98 1.66
CA TYR A 150 -5.18 20.32 2.96
C TYR A 150 -4.77 21.23 4.11
N PRO A 151 -5.59 22.24 4.45
CA PRO A 151 -5.25 23.11 5.56
C PRO A 151 -5.21 22.36 6.90
N PHE A 152 -4.26 22.71 7.76
CA PHE A 152 -4.25 22.29 9.16
C PHE A 152 -5.34 23.01 9.97
N ASP A 153 -5.64 22.48 11.17
CA ASP A 153 -6.73 22.92 12.04
C ASP A 153 -6.26 23.68 13.29
N GLY A 154 -4.97 23.97 13.38
CA GLY A 154 -4.35 24.60 14.54
C GLY A 154 -4.11 23.58 15.66
N PRO A 155 -3.95 24.01 16.92
CA PRO A 155 -3.47 23.11 17.96
C PRO A 155 -4.33 21.85 18.15
N ARG A 156 -3.63 20.72 18.17
CA ARG A 156 -4.02 19.33 18.40
C ARG A 156 -4.48 18.51 17.19
N GLY A 157 -5.61 18.80 16.56
CA GLY A 157 -6.40 17.79 15.85
C GLY A 157 -5.60 17.00 14.79
N THR A 158 -5.17 17.70 13.76
CA THR A 158 -4.35 17.18 12.67
C THR A 158 -2.89 17.56 12.89
N LEU A 159 -2.05 16.56 13.19
CA LEU A 159 -0.66 16.83 13.54
C LEU A 159 0.25 17.07 12.33
N ALA A 160 0.00 16.32 11.26
CA ALA A 160 0.83 16.29 10.07
C ALA A 160 0.11 15.52 8.95
N HIS A 161 0.61 15.65 7.72
CA HIS A 161 0.26 14.77 6.62
C HIS A 161 1.43 14.60 5.66
N ALA A 162 1.39 13.55 4.84
CA ALA A 162 2.32 13.36 3.73
C ALA A 162 1.61 12.85 2.48
N PHE A 163 2.15 13.23 1.33
CA PHE A 163 1.74 12.68 0.05
C PHE A 163 2.45 11.36 -0.22
N GLY A 164 1.77 10.44 -0.91
CA GLY A 164 2.39 9.21 -1.41
C GLY A 164 3.51 9.47 -2.42
N PRO A 165 4.31 8.44 -2.77
CA PRO A 165 5.42 8.56 -3.72
C PRO A 165 5.00 9.13 -5.09
N GLY A 166 5.82 10.00 -5.67
CA GLY A 166 5.46 10.57 -6.96
C GLY A 166 6.29 11.76 -7.44
N LEU A 167 5.80 12.42 -8.49
CA LEU A 167 6.41 13.60 -9.09
C LEU A 167 5.76 14.88 -8.55
N GLY A 168 6.54 15.96 -8.47
CA GLY A 168 6.05 17.23 -7.92
C GLY A 168 5.94 17.11 -6.40
N ALA A 169 4.73 17.27 -5.86
CA ALA A 169 4.47 17.18 -4.41
C ALA A 169 4.48 15.74 -3.86
N GLY A 170 4.66 14.72 -4.71
CA GLY A 170 4.70 13.33 -4.27
C GLY A 170 5.86 13.08 -3.31
N GLY A 171 5.56 12.54 -2.13
CA GLY A 171 6.52 12.35 -1.03
C GLY A 171 6.60 13.50 -0.04
N ASP A 172 6.13 14.70 -0.41
CA ASP A 172 6.24 15.86 0.47
C ASP A 172 5.44 15.65 1.76
N THR A 173 6.01 16.12 2.86
CA THR A 173 5.53 15.89 4.22
C THR A 173 5.43 17.21 4.95
N HIS A 174 4.24 17.52 5.48
CA HIS A 174 3.96 18.75 6.19
C HIS A 174 3.62 18.45 7.65
N PHE A 175 4.16 19.25 8.57
CA PHE A 175 3.88 19.21 10.00
C PHE A 175 3.16 20.49 10.41
N ASP A 176 2.14 20.40 11.25
CA ASP A 176 1.44 21.59 11.74
C ASP A 176 2.34 22.37 12.71
N ASP A 177 2.71 23.60 12.33
CA ASP A 177 3.58 24.47 13.12
C ASP A 177 2.84 25.15 14.29
N ASP A 178 1.51 25.03 14.36
CA ASP A 178 0.73 25.41 15.55
C ASP A 178 0.87 24.38 16.70
N GLU A 179 1.54 23.25 16.45
CA GLU A 179 1.78 22.21 17.44
C GLU A 179 3.06 22.41 18.25
N ARG A 180 3.02 21.98 19.52
CA ARG A 180 4.22 21.91 20.35
C ARG A 180 5.02 20.64 20.06
N TRP A 181 5.93 20.73 19.10
CA TRP A 181 6.89 19.66 18.78
C TRP A 181 7.98 19.50 19.85
N THR A 182 8.25 18.24 20.23
CA THR A 182 9.24 17.89 21.26
C THR A 182 10.08 16.68 20.84
N ALA A 183 11.19 16.46 21.55
CA ALA A 183 12.04 15.27 21.40
C ALA A 183 11.58 14.06 22.25
N GLY A 184 10.34 14.07 22.76
CA GLY A 184 9.83 13.04 23.67
C GLY A 184 9.65 13.51 25.12
N GLU A 185 9.36 14.80 25.32
CA GLU A 185 8.95 15.32 26.62
C GLU A 185 7.56 14.79 27.02
N LYS A 186 7.20 14.88 28.31
CA LYS A 186 5.89 14.42 28.81
C LYS A 186 4.69 15.19 28.24
N THR A 187 4.93 16.36 27.67
CA THR A 187 3.90 17.29 27.18
C THR A 187 4.26 17.77 25.79
N GLY A 188 3.30 17.76 24.86
CA GLY A 188 3.52 18.06 23.44
C GLY A 188 3.53 16.78 22.59
N PHE A 189 3.95 16.91 21.34
CA PHE A 189 4.00 15.81 20.38
C PHE A 189 5.44 15.46 20.04
N ASN A 190 5.76 14.16 20.06
CA ASN A 190 7.10 13.69 19.73
C ASN A 190 7.31 13.72 18.21
N LEU A 191 8.14 14.65 17.72
CA LEU A 191 8.38 14.86 16.29
C LEU A 191 8.95 13.61 15.62
N PHE A 192 9.82 12.84 16.30
CA PHE A 192 10.38 11.61 15.73
C PHE A 192 9.31 10.55 15.45
N VAL A 193 8.32 10.43 16.35
CA VAL A 193 7.24 9.45 16.19
C VAL A 193 6.29 9.85 15.05
N VAL A 194 5.91 11.13 15.00
CA VAL A 194 5.03 11.64 13.94
C VAL A 194 5.76 11.60 12.59
N ALA A 195 7.01 12.06 12.53
CA ALA A 195 7.79 12.00 11.29
C ALA A 195 7.99 10.57 10.78
N ALA A 196 8.23 9.60 11.66
CA ALA A 196 8.32 8.20 11.24
C ALA A 196 7.00 7.69 10.63
N HIS A 197 5.85 8.12 11.14
CA HIS A 197 4.54 7.81 10.57
C HIS A 197 4.40 8.44 9.18
N GLU A 198 4.59 9.76 9.07
CA GLU A 198 4.40 10.48 7.80
C GLU A 198 5.37 10.00 6.71
N PHE A 199 6.62 9.68 7.07
CA PHE A 199 7.56 9.09 6.11
C PHE A 199 7.13 7.71 5.64
N GLY A 200 6.36 6.96 6.42
CA GLY A 200 5.73 5.75 5.92
C GLY A 200 4.79 6.05 4.74
N HIS A 201 3.98 7.11 4.83
CA HIS A 201 3.15 7.58 3.71
C HIS A 201 3.97 8.06 2.53
N ALA A 202 5.01 8.86 2.76
CA ALA A 202 5.94 9.30 1.71
C ALA A 202 6.63 8.12 1.00
N LEU A 203 6.69 6.95 1.64
CA LEU A 203 7.21 5.70 1.09
C LEU A 203 6.15 4.78 0.48
N GLY A 204 4.87 5.14 0.55
CA GLY A 204 3.76 4.39 -0.05
C GLY A 204 2.99 3.48 0.90
N LEU A 205 3.27 3.54 2.21
CA LEU A 205 2.46 2.85 3.21
C LEU A 205 1.16 3.60 3.47
N LYS A 206 0.13 2.85 3.82
CA LYS A 206 -1.20 3.35 4.18
C LYS A 206 -1.41 3.20 5.68
N HIS A 207 -2.45 3.83 6.20
CA HIS A 207 -2.84 3.63 7.58
C HIS A 207 -3.12 2.15 7.87
N SER A 208 -2.60 1.67 9.00
CA SER A 208 -2.86 0.33 9.50
C SER A 208 -4.01 0.35 10.51
N ARG A 209 -4.77 -0.77 10.56
CA ARG A 209 -5.77 -1.01 11.61
C ARG A 209 -5.16 -1.56 12.90
N ASN A 210 -3.88 -1.92 12.89
CA ASN A 210 -3.19 -2.48 14.03
C ASN A 210 -2.74 -1.37 15.00
N PRO A 211 -3.26 -1.31 16.23
CA PRO A 211 -2.93 -0.24 17.18
C PRO A 211 -1.47 -0.19 17.63
N ALA A 212 -0.68 -1.23 17.34
CA ALA A 212 0.75 -1.29 17.60
C ALA A 212 1.62 -0.79 16.42
N SER A 213 1.03 -0.60 15.24
CA SER A 213 1.74 -0.12 14.04
C SER A 213 2.12 1.35 14.16
N VAL A 214 3.29 1.72 13.63
CA VAL A 214 3.66 3.15 13.48
C VAL A 214 2.65 3.87 12.61
N MET A 215 2.13 3.19 11.57
CA MET A 215 1.13 3.65 10.62
C MET A 215 -0.32 3.63 11.17
N TYR A 216 -0.53 3.39 12.46
CA TYR A 216 -1.86 3.60 13.06
C TYR A 216 -2.20 5.10 13.08
N PRO A 217 -3.41 5.55 12.69
CA PRO A 217 -3.68 6.96 12.42
C PRO A 217 -3.58 7.88 13.64
N THR A 218 -3.99 7.40 14.82
CA THR A 218 -4.04 8.23 16.03
C THR A 218 -2.71 8.23 16.77
N TYR A 219 -2.33 9.41 17.25
CA TYR A 219 -1.12 9.60 18.02
C TYR A 219 -1.23 8.95 19.40
N LYS A 220 -0.20 8.18 19.76
CA LYS A 220 -0.01 7.64 21.10
C LYS A 220 1.36 8.02 21.61
N MET A 221 1.38 8.63 22.80
CA MET A 221 2.61 9.02 23.50
C MET A 221 3.43 7.79 23.92
N SER A 222 2.76 6.74 24.40
CA SER A 222 3.41 5.49 24.82
C SER A 222 3.55 4.56 23.63
N ARG A 223 4.79 4.30 23.21
CA ARG A 223 5.15 3.38 22.13
C ARG A 223 6.09 2.29 22.68
N PRO A 224 6.06 1.07 22.12
CA PRO A 224 7.01 0.02 22.47
C PRO A 224 8.45 0.47 22.16
N SER A 225 9.44 -0.18 22.80
CA SER A 225 10.87 0.13 22.63
C SER A 225 11.35 0.06 21.17
N ASN A 226 10.73 -0.80 20.37
CA ASN A 226 10.87 -0.83 18.92
C ASN A 226 9.73 -0.05 18.28
N LEU A 227 10.03 1.04 17.58
CA LEU A 227 9.01 1.91 16.98
C LEU A 227 8.19 1.20 15.90
N LEU A 228 8.84 0.36 15.08
CA LEU A 228 8.17 -0.41 14.03
C LEU A 228 7.61 -1.71 14.58
N SER A 229 6.34 -1.98 14.29
CA SER A 229 5.73 -3.29 14.47
C SER A 229 6.24 -4.27 13.41
N ARG A 230 5.99 -5.58 13.64
CA ARG A 230 6.29 -6.61 12.63
C ARG A 230 5.56 -6.39 11.32
N GLU A 231 4.34 -5.83 11.38
CA GLU A 231 3.54 -5.49 10.21
C GLU A 231 4.17 -4.33 9.42
N ASP A 232 4.64 -3.29 10.10
CA ASP A 232 5.32 -2.16 9.44
C ASP A 232 6.56 -2.64 8.69
N VAL A 233 7.38 -3.47 9.36
CA VAL A 233 8.58 -4.07 8.76
C VAL A 233 8.20 -4.95 7.58
N ALA A 234 7.16 -5.78 7.68
CA ALA A 234 6.73 -6.64 6.58
C ALA A 234 6.19 -5.84 5.38
N ASN A 235 5.44 -4.77 5.63
CA ASN A 235 4.81 -3.95 4.59
C ASN A 235 5.86 -3.12 3.84
N ILE A 236 6.78 -2.46 4.55
CA ILE A 236 7.84 -1.70 3.87
C ILE A 236 8.80 -2.64 3.12
N ASN A 237 9.04 -3.83 3.66
CA ASN A 237 9.77 -4.88 2.96
C ASN A 237 9.01 -5.40 1.75
N ALA A 238 7.69 -5.54 1.79
CA ALA A 238 6.94 -5.91 0.60
C ALA A 238 7.08 -4.86 -0.53
N LEU A 239 7.23 -3.58 -0.18
CA LEU A 239 7.46 -2.50 -1.13
C LEU A 239 8.92 -2.43 -1.63
N TYR A 240 9.91 -2.71 -0.76
CA TYR A 240 11.32 -2.38 -0.99
C TYR A 240 12.34 -3.49 -0.62
N SER A 241 11.90 -4.70 -0.26
CA SER A 241 12.79 -5.84 -0.03
C SER A 241 13.31 -6.35 -1.34
N LYS A 242 14.64 -6.48 -1.35
CA LYS A 242 15.53 -6.87 -2.44
C LYS A 242 15.84 -5.72 -3.41
N PRO A 243 17.12 -5.53 -3.75
CA PRO A 243 17.51 -4.70 -4.88
C PRO A 243 16.93 -5.37 -6.13
N PHE A 244 15.73 -4.94 -6.53
CA PHE A 244 15.12 -5.41 -7.75
C PHE A 244 15.88 -4.76 -8.91
N LEU A 245 16.84 -5.53 -9.43
CA LEU A 245 17.56 -5.32 -10.68
C LEU A 245 18.10 -3.91 -10.82
N SER A 246 19.29 -3.67 -10.26
CA SER A 246 20.05 -2.44 -10.53
C SER A 246 20.34 -2.22 -12.01
N ASP A 247 20.09 -3.22 -12.87
CA ASP A 247 20.06 -3.04 -14.31
C ASP A 247 19.03 -4.01 -14.95
N ARG A 248 18.00 -3.48 -15.61
CA ARG A 248 17.02 -4.27 -16.39
C ARG A 248 17.67 -4.97 -17.58
N CYS A 249 18.85 -4.48 -17.96
CA CYS A 249 19.69 -4.98 -19.03
C CYS A 249 20.92 -5.70 -18.47
N ALA A 250 20.92 -6.07 -17.19
CA ALA A 250 22.00 -6.85 -16.61
C ALA A 250 22.19 -8.14 -17.44
N PRO A 251 23.41 -8.40 -17.94
CA PRO A 251 23.66 -9.56 -18.80
C PRO A 251 23.48 -10.90 -18.07
N ASP A 252 23.46 -10.88 -16.74
CA ASP A 252 23.24 -12.02 -15.85
C ASP A 252 21.80 -12.12 -15.31
N LEU A 253 20.87 -11.29 -15.82
CA LEU A 253 19.45 -11.38 -15.47
C LEU A 253 18.88 -12.76 -15.84
N THR A 254 18.31 -13.43 -14.86
CA THR A 254 17.60 -14.71 -15.02
C THR A 254 16.14 -14.59 -14.57
N PHE A 255 15.29 -15.43 -15.15
CA PHE A 255 13.86 -15.51 -14.83
C PHE A 255 13.56 -16.88 -14.23
N ASP A 256 12.65 -16.91 -13.27
CA ASP A 256 12.20 -18.16 -12.64
C ASP A 256 11.20 -18.86 -13.57
N ALA A 257 10.35 -18.08 -14.26
CA ALA A 257 9.43 -18.59 -15.26
C ALA A 257 9.14 -17.52 -16.33
N VAL A 258 8.78 -17.99 -17.53
CA VAL A 258 8.30 -17.14 -18.63
C VAL A 258 7.12 -17.84 -19.29
N THR A 259 6.03 -17.11 -19.54
CA THR A 259 4.89 -17.64 -20.30
C THR A 259 4.27 -16.55 -21.17
N THR A 260 3.45 -16.97 -22.12
CA THR A 260 2.61 -16.08 -22.92
C THR A 260 1.15 -16.25 -22.52
N LEU A 261 0.36 -15.19 -22.63
CA LEU A 261 -1.09 -15.29 -22.53
C LEU A 261 -1.69 -14.29 -23.53
N GLY A 262 -2.27 -14.82 -24.61
CA GLY A 262 -2.71 -13.99 -25.72
C GLY A 262 -1.53 -13.26 -26.37
N ARG A 263 -1.57 -11.91 -26.36
CA ARG A 263 -0.57 -11.03 -27.00
C ARG A 263 0.47 -10.45 -26.04
N ALA A 264 0.52 -10.98 -24.82
CA ALA A 264 1.41 -10.53 -23.78
C ALA A 264 2.37 -11.65 -23.35
N THR A 265 3.62 -11.26 -23.12
CA THR A 265 4.65 -12.11 -22.51
C THR A 265 4.85 -11.70 -21.06
N PHE A 266 4.82 -12.69 -20.18
CA PHE A 266 4.94 -12.55 -18.74
C PHE A 266 6.30 -13.12 -18.32
N PHE A 267 7.11 -12.29 -17.66
CA PHE A 267 8.40 -12.69 -17.09
C PHE A 267 8.30 -12.65 -15.57
N PHE A 268 8.65 -13.75 -14.92
CA PHE A 268 8.59 -13.87 -13.46
C PHE A 268 9.99 -13.99 -12.88
N ARG A 269 10.26 -13.23 -11.82
CA ARG A 269 11.47 -13.38 -11.00
C ARG A 269 11.16 -13.04 -9.56
N ASP A 270 11.56 -13.92 -8.64
CA ASP A 270 11.16 -13.87 -7.24
C ASP A 270 9.64 -13.66 -7.13
N ARG A 271 9.21 -12.53 -6.55
CA ARG A 271 7.79 -12.15 -6.41
C ARG A 271 7.39 -11.00 -7.31
N TYR A 272 8.04 -10.85 -8.45
CA TYR A 272 7.86 -9.72 -9.37
C TYR A 272 7.55 -10.21 -10.78
N LEU A 273 6.81 -9.38 -11.49
CA LEU A 273 6.27 -9.67 -12.80
C LEU A 273 6.55 -8.49 -13.74
N TRP A 274 7.02 -8.81 -14.95
CA TRP A 274 6.99 -7.91 -16.10
C TRP A 274 6.01 -8.45 -17.15
N ILE A 275 5.19 -7.56 -17.69
CA ILE A 275 4.24 -7.85 -18.76
C ILE A 275 4.62 -6.97 -19.95
N LYS A 276 5.09 -7.61 -21.03
CA LYS A 276 5.33 -6.98 -22.33
C LYS A 276 4.18 -7.32 -23.26
N HIS A 277 3.40 -6.32 -23.65
CA HIS A 277 2.48 -6.46 -24.77
C HIS A 277 3.24 -6.28 -26.09
N ASN A 278 2.96 -7.13 -27.08
CA ASN A 278 3.65 -7.06 -28.38
C ASN A 278 3.32 -5.76 -29.15
N GLU A 279 2.16 -5.16 -28.92
CA GLU A 279 1.69 -3.96 -29.64
C GLU A 279 1.93 -2.65 -28.88
N GLN A 280 2.40 -2.70 -27.64
CA GLN A 280 2.65 -1.52 -26.81
C GLN A 280 4.15 -1.33 -26.59
N SER A 281 4.65 -0.09 -26.59
CA SER A 281 6.06 0.19 -26.25
C SER A 281 6.38 -0.10 -24.79
N ASP A 282 5.39 0.09 -23.91
CA ASP A 282 5.59 0.11 -22.48
C ASP A 282 5.55 -1.29 -21.86
N ILE A 283 6.28 -1.46 -20.76
CA ILE A 283 6.30 -2.68 -19.95
C ILE A 283 5.56 -2.37 -18.66
N LYS A 284 4.50 -3.13 -18.36
CA LYS A 284 3.83 -3.08 -17.06
C LYS A 284 4.60 -3.98 -16.10
N GLU A 285 4.92 -3.48 -14.91
CA GLU A 285 5.75 -4.22 -13.97
C GLU A 285 5.36 -3.98 -12.52
N GLY A 286 5.69 -4.92 -11.64
CA GLY A 286 5.43 -4.81 -10.21
C GLY A 286 5.41 -6.15 -9.47
N PRO A 287 5.18 -6.14 -8.14
CA PRO A 287 4.95 -7.34 -7.37
C PRO A 287 3.82 -8.19 -7.97
N ILE A 288 4.01 -9.51 -8.02
CA ILE A 288 2.99 -10.46 -8.51
C ILE A 288 1.67 -10.27 -7.78
N SER A 289 1.71 -10.02 -6.47
CA SER A 289 0.53 -9.79 -5.64
C SER A 289 -0.33 -8.60 -6.07
N ASN A 290 0.24 -7.63 -6.80
CA ASN A 290 -0.53 -6.49 -7.31
C ASN A 290 -1.42 -6.89 -8.49
N PHE A 291 -0.96 -7.85 -9.29
CA PHE A 291 -1.69 -8.37 -10.46
C PHE A 291 -2.50 -9.62 -10.09
N MET A 292 -2.03 -10.39 -9.11
CA MET A 292 -2.53 -11.71 -8.71
C MET A 292 -2.52 -11.81 -7.17
N PRO A 293 -3.44 -11.16 -6.44
CA PRO A 293 -3.40 -11.05 -4.97
C PRO A 293 -3.44 -12.38 -4.22
N LYS A 294 -3.94 -13.44 -4.85
CA LYS A 294 -3.98 -14.80 -4.29
C LYS A 294 -2.60 -15.46 -4.26
N ILE A 295 -1.68 -15.05 -5.13
CA ILE A 295 -0.32 -15.61 -5.22
C ILE A 295 0.60 -14.82 -4.29
N LYS A 296 1.10 -15.50 -3.25
CA LYS A 296 1.99 -14.90 -2.23
C LYS A 296 3.44 -15.37 -2.31
N THR A 297 3.73 -16.35 -3.16
CA THR A 297 5.04 -17.00 -3.37
C THR A 297 5.64 -16.61 -4.72
N SER A 298 6.88 -17.02 -4.99
CA SER A 298 7.48 -16.97 -6.33
C SER A 298 6.85 -17.98 -7.27
N ILE A 299 6.99 -17.77 -8.58
CA ILE A 299 6.54 -18.72 -9.61
C ILE A 299 7.70 -19.63 -9.98
N ASP A 300 7.49 -20.93 -9.88
CA ASP A 300 8.51 -21.95 -10.16
C ASP A 300 8.48 -22.37 -11.64
N ALA A 301 7.30 -22.35 -12.26
CA ALA A 301 7.12 -22.60 -13.69
C ALA A 301 5.79 -22.01 -14.18
N ALA A 302 5.71 -21.70 -15.47
CA ALA A 302 4.50 -21.17 -16.10
C ALA A 302 4.37 -21.73 -17.52
N PHE A 303 3.16 -22.06 -17.94
CA PHE A 303 2.89 -22.49 -19.31
C PHE A 303 1.50 -22.08 -19.79
N TRP A 304 1.34 -21.94 -21.10
CA TRP A 304 0.10 -21.52 -21.72
C TRP A 304 -0.55 -22.66 -22.48
N ILE A 305 -1.87 -22.79 -22.36
CA ILE A 305 -2.66 -23.68 -23.20
C ILE A 305 -3.54 -22.83 -24.13
N PRO A 306 -3.16 -22.65 -25.40
CA PRO A 306 -3.90 -21.81 -26.35
C PRO A 306 -5.37 -22.22 -26.48
N ARG A 307 -5.64 -23.53 -26.54
CA ARG A 307 -7.01 -24.07 -26.67
C ARG A 307 -7.93 -23.74 -25.50
N ARG A 308 -7.37 -23.34 -24.36
CA ARG A 308 -8.12 -22.98 -23.14
C ARG A 308 -8.11 -21.49 -22.86
N SER A 309 -7.41 -20.70 -23.69
CA SER A 309 -7.16 -19.27 -23.45
C SER A 309 -6.70 -19.00 -22.02
N ALA A 310 -5.88 -19.92 -21.48
CA ALA A 310 -5.51 -19.95 -20.07
C ALA A 310 -4.02 -20.26 -19.90
N ALA A 311 -3.36 -19.50 -19.04
CA ALA A 311 -2.02 -19.80 -18.55
C ALA A 311 -2.12 -20.50 -17.20
N TYR A 312 -1.17 -21.38 -16.91
CA TYR A 312 -1.07 -22.14 -15.68
C TYR A 312 0.25 -21.79 -15.00
N LEU A 313 0.18 -21.50 -13.71
CA LEU A 313 1.32 -21.13 -12.87
C LEU A 313 1.53 -22.19 -11.79
N ILE A 314 2.76 -22.67 -11.66
CA ILE A 314 3.20 -23.55 -10.59
C ILE A 314 3.94 -22.69 -9.57
N HIS A 315 3.48 -22.71 -8.32
CA HIS A 315 4.10 -21.94 -7.25
C HIS A 315 3.88 -22.62 -5.90
N GLY A 316 4.92 -22.74 -5.07
CA GLY A 316 4.79 -23.23 -3.69
C GLY A 316 4.16 -24.63 -3.56
N GLY A 317 4.32 -25.47 -4.58
CA GLY A 317 3.71 -26.80 -4.67
C GLY A 317 2.24 -26.83 -5.11
N THR A 318 1.66 -25.70 -5.50
CA THR A 318 0.28 -25.58 -6.02
C THR A 318 0.25 -25.15 -7.48
N LEU A 319 -0.86 -25.45 -8.17
CA LEU A 319 -1.12 -25.07 -9.56
C LEU A 319 -2.33 -24.12 -9.60
N GLU A 320 -2.14 -22.93 -10.17
CA GLU A 320 -3.19 -21.91 -10.34
C GLU A 320 -3.38 -21.60 -11.84
N ASN A 321 -4.59 -21.22 -12.24
CA ASN A 321 -4.88 -20.80 -13.63
C ASN A 321 -5.17 -19.31 -13.75
N LEU A 322 -4.56 -18.69 -14.76
CA LEU A 322 -4.79 -17.33 -15.23
C LEU A 322 -5.67 -17.37 -16.48
N LEU A 323 -6.80 -16.67 -16.44
CA LEU A 323 -7.69 -16.48 -17.58
C LEU A 323 -7.48 -15.11 -18.21
N GLN A 324 -7.55 -15.04 -19.53
CA GLN A 324 -7.58 -13.79 -20.28
C GLN A 324 -8.95 -13.12 -20.11
N SER A 325 -9.01 -11.83 -19.73
CA SER A 325 -10.27 -11.07 -19.72
C SER A 325 -10.78 -10.84 -21.15
N GLU A 326 -12.10 -10.85 -21.33
CA GLU A 326 -12.73 -10.58 -22.64
C GLU A 326 -12.64 -9.11 -23.07
N ASP A 327 -12.30 -8.18 -22.16
CA ASP A 327 -12.05 -6.79 -22.49
C ASP A 327 -10.61 -6.57 -22.99
N GLU A 328 -10.48 -6.43 -24.31
CA GLU A 328 -9.23 -6.27 -25.06
C GLU A 328 -8.45 -4.98 -24.72
N HIS A 329 -9.03 -4.08 -23.91
CA HIS A 329 -8.47 -2.77 -23.58
C HIS A 329 -7.96 -2.64 -22.13
N ASP A 330 -8.27 -3.58 -21.24
CA ASP A 330 -7.90 -3.48 -19.81
C ASP A 330 -7.10 -4.71 -19.35
N ALA A 331 -5.79 -4.68 -19.58
CA ALA A 331 -4.83 -5.65 -19.00
C ALA A 331 -4.71 -5.55 -17.45
N ALA A 332 -5.64 -4.88 -16.77
CA ALA A 332 -5.66 -4.69 -15.32
C ALA A 332 -6.46 -5.80 -14.58
N THR A 333 -7.16 -6.69 -15.29
CA THR A 333 -8.08 -7.65 -14.67
C THR A 333 -7.72 -9.09 -15.02
N LEU A 334 -6.61 -9.60 -14.49
CA LEU A 334 -6.32 -11.04 -14.53
C LEU A 334 -7.19 -11.74 -13.48
N SER A 335 -8.05 -12.66 -13.91
CA SER A 335 -8.92 -13.43 -13.00
C SER A 335 -8.29 -14.79 -12.69
N VAL A 336 -8.22 -15.13 -11.39
CA VAL A 336 -7.76 -16.43 -10.90
C VAL A 336 -8.99 -17.30 -10.59
N GLY A 337 -9.25 -18.26 -11.48
CA GLY A 337 -10.32 -19.25 -11.33
C GLY A 337 -9.97 -20.31 -10.27
N PHE A 338 -10.99 -20.93 -9.68
CA PHE A 338 -10.80 -21.98 -8.66
C PHE A 338 -11.40 -23.29 -9.19
N PHE A 339 -10.67 -24.40 -9.10
CA PHE A 339 -11.26 -25.74 -9.15
C PHE A 339 -11.24 -26.35 -7.74
N PRO A 340 -12.32 -27.02 -7.29
CA PRO A 340 -12.29 -27.77 -6.04
C PRO A 340 -11.25 -28.90 -6.15
N ARG A 341 -10.63 -29.26 -5.02
CA ARG A 341 -9.78 -30.45 -4.87
C ARG A 341 -10.38 -31.63 -5.63
N LEU A 342 -9.58 -32.26 -6.49
CA LEU A 342 -9.84 -33.62 -6.94
C LEU A 342 -9.70 -34.54 -5.73
N SER A 343 -10.81 -34.81 -5.06
CA SER A 343 -10.94 -36.00 -4.21
C SER A 343 -10.78 -37.22 -5.12
N PRO A 344 -9.96 -38.23 -4.76
CA PRO A 344 -9.82 -39.42 -5.58
C PRO A 344 -11.17 -40.16 -5.64
N PRO A 345 -11.68 -40.55 -6.81
CA PRO A 345 -12.86 -41.40 -6.88
C PRO A 345 -12.51 -42.77 -6.31
N ALA A 346 -13.29 -43.20 -5.32
CA ALA A 346 -13.20 -44.53 -4.76
C ALA A 346 -13.71 -45.57 -5.76
N HIS A 347 -12.84 -46.10 -6.62
CA HIS A 347 -13.09 -47.35 -7.33
C HIS A 347 -11.82 -48.21 -7.44
N ARG A 348 -11.84 -49.28 -6.61
CA ARG A 348 -11.29 -50.63 -6.74
C ARG A 348 -10.22 -50.90 -7.84
N LEU A 349 -9.08 -51.40 -7.36
CA LEU A 349 -7.88 -51.92 -8.06
C LEU A 349 -8.12 -52.73 -9.34
N SER A 350 -7.37 -52.40 -10.39
CA SER A 350 -6.69 -53.38 -11.27
C SER A 350 -5.44 -52.78 -11.95
N SER A 351 -4.29 -53.41 -11.70
CA SER A 351 -3.00 -53.38 -12.43
C SER A 351 -2.37 -52.03 -12.86
N VAL A 352 -1.29 -51.65 -12.16
CA VAL A 352 -0.30 -50.63 -12.58
C VAL A 352 0.69 -51.27 -13.58
N PRO A 353 0.92 -50.71 -14.79
CA PRO A 353 2.01 -51.16 -15.67
C PRO A 353 3.36 -50.69 -15.11
N SER A 354 4.40 -51.51 -15.28
CA SER A 354 5.73 -51.23 -14.74
C SER A 354 6.38 -49.98 -15.36
N PRO A 355 7.35 -49.33 -14.68
CA PRO A 355 8.01 -48.10 -15.13
C PRO A 355 8.66 -48.16 -16.52
N GLN A 356 8.86 -49.36 -17.08
CA GLN A 356 9.42 -49.54 -18.41
C GLN A 356 8.44 -49.17 -19.54
N THR A 357 7.12 -49.32 -19.35
CA THR A 357 6.13 -48.99 -20.40
C THR A 357 5.91 -47.48 -20.55
N LEU A 358 6.12 -46.70 -19.48
CA LEU A 358 6.05 -45.24 -19.49
C LEU A 358 7.28 -44.58 -20.15
N CYS A 359 8.47 -45.18 -20.03
CA CYS A 359 9.65 -44.70 -20.74
C CYS A 359 9.55 -44.92 -22.25
N GLN A 360 8.96 -46.03 -22.70
CA GLN A 360 8.81 -46.30 -24.14
C GLN A 360 7.85 -45.31 -24.81
N SER A 361 6.73 -44.94 -24.16
CA SER A 361 5.77 -43.98 -24.73
C SER A 361 6.31 -42.55 -24.78
N TRP A 362 7.23 -42.18 -23.87
CA TRP A 362 7.95 -40.90 -23.92
C TRP A 362 8.99 -40.88 -25.04
N HIS A 363 9.69 -41.99 -25.27
CA HIS A 363 10.68 -42.10 -26.34
C HIS A 363 10.04 -42.08 -27.73
N ASP A 364 8.89 -42.73 -27.91
CA ASP A 364 8.14 -42.72 -29.18
C ASP A 364 7.48 -41.36 -29.47
N SER A 365 7.05 -40.64 -28.43
CA SER A 365 6.52 -39.27 -28.58
C SER A 365 7.62 -38.25 -28.91
N ALA A 366 8.84 -38.46 -28.39
CA ALA A 366 9.98 -37.59 -28.67
C ALA A 366 10.54 -37.79 -30.09
N MET A 367 10.49 -39.02 -30.62
CA MET A 367 10.93 -39.31 -32.00
C MET A 367 9.95 -38.79 -33.06
N THR A 368 8.64 -38.83 -32.78
CA THR A 368 7.62 -38.24 -33.68
C THR A 368 7.80 -36.72 -33.80
N LEU A 369 8.14 -36.04 -32.69
CA LEU A 369 8.42 -34.59 -32.69
C LEU A 369 9.73 -34.20 -33.39
N TRP A 370 10.70 -35.11 -33.51
CA TRP A 370 11.96 -34.85 -34.24
C TRP A 370 11.79 -35.06 -35.76
N HIS A 371 10.96 -36.02 -36.17
CA HIS A 371 10.65 -36.25 -37.58
C HIS A 371 9.76 -35.16 -38.22
N ASP A 372 8.95 -34.45 -37.43
CA ASP A 372 8.15 -33.30 -37.89
C ASP A 372 8.95 -31.98 -37.95
N PHE A 373 10.23 -31.99 -37.55
CA PHE A 373 11.11 -30.82 -37.51
C PHE A 373 12.25 -30.84 -38.58
N LEU A 374 12.32 -31.90 -39.39
CA LEU A 374 13.12 -31.97 -40.62
C LEU A 374 12.19 -32.06 -41.83
#